data_AF-A0A2N0NHV0-F1
#
_entry.id   AF-A0A2N0NHV0-F1
#
_cell.length_a   1.000
_cell.length_b   1.000
_cell.length_c   1.000
_cell.angle_alpha   90.00
_cell.angle_beta   90.00
_cell.angle_gamma   90.00
#
_symmetry.space_group_name_H-M   'P 1'
#
loop_
_entity.id
_entity.type
_entity.pdbx_description
1 polymer ?
#
loop_
_entity_poly.entity_id
_entity_poly.type
_entity_poly.pdbx_seq_one_letter_code
_entity_poly.pdbx_strand_id
1 'polypeptide(L)'
;MQLHPRSEKTSLKYFLEKYGLDGKADMPMSKLWKYYSKAKDRAFDSSKKHMHEIVNYCVIDALRCQELMVKSNVINDYREVASIAHISLFDSHYYAIGTKVSNLLGAEAWAQDILYTTKISNQKASGKFPGAYVFPPEKGLENKRPVTGLDFRSLYPSIIMTYNLSPEKMVSTLSEVDKLLKRENKVLYSIEFKYGGKPVRAWTIRHGNKSDQEGLFTKILKNLLNIRNELKAQLKVLRKKKEYMGKVKSKMDSAGGSFLVVDAIKDVLSSVKNTERHAEMTKILSPFIVPEERSDGADLSYDDFMKEYSSICFEYNSLNSKQKAIKLYMNSFYGVTGQSDSPFYTLALAGGVTSAGRENIKLVAEFVKKKGFGIKYGDTDSLYLTCPDSCYEKCDLAYNGGKGTISKLEYWTEMVTITMGVMEKLRNEVNSFLRLKTRSGYLEMAYEEVLFPV
;
A
#
# COMPACT_ATOMS: atom_id res chain seq x y z
N MET A 1 8.79 -2.55 3.08
CA MET A 1 7.71 -1.55 3.17
C MET A 1 7.74 -0.92 4.55
N GLN A 2 7.64 0.41 4.67
CA GLN A 2 7.63 1.16 5.94
C GLN A 2 6.41 2.08 5.95
N LEU A 3 5.79 2.34 7.11
CA LEU A 3 4.68 3.30 7.23
C LEU A 3 5.15 4.72 6.88
N HIS A 4 6.33 5.08 7.37
CA HIS A 4 7.02 6.32 7.07
C HIS A 4 8.38 5.98 6.45
N PRO A 5 8.52 6.02 5.11
CA PRO A 5 9.79 5.74 4.46
C PRO A 5 10.85 6.76 4.87
N ARG A 6 12.11 6.29 4.97
CA ARG A 6 13.24 7.18 5.22
C ARG A 6 13.32 8.25 4.13
N SER A 7 13.34 9.52 4.55
CA SER A 7 13.56 10.65 3.65
C SER A 7 15.06 10.94 3.56
N GLU A 8 15.48 11.45 2.40
CA GLU A 8 16.83 11.99 2.19
C GLU A 8 17.14 13.17 3.12
N LYS A 9 16.12 13.90 3.57
CA LYS A 9 16.24 15.04 4.48
C LYS A 9 15.50 14.76 5.79
N THR A 10 16.08 15.21 6.89
CA THR A 10 15.58 14.93 8.26
C THR A 10 15.17 16.17 9.03
N SER A 11 15.37 17.37 8.47
CA SER A 11 15.05 18.64 9.15
C SER A 11 13.54 18.86 9.29
N LEU A 12 13.11 19.47 10.39
CA LEU A 12 11.71 19.89 10.60
C LEU A 12 11.21 20.77 9.44
N LYS A 13 11.99 21.76 9.01
CA LYS A 13 11.64 22.67 7.90
C LYS A 13 11.22 21.93 6.63
N TYR A 14 12.02 20.94 6.22
CA TYR A 14 11.71 20.10 5.06
C TYR A 14 10.36 19.39 5.19
N PHE A 15 10.05 18.84 6.36
CA PHE A 15 8.77 18.16 6.58
C PHE A 15 7.61 19.14 6.62
N LEU A 16 7.76 20.34 7.19
CA LEU A 16 6.70 21.35 7.14
C LEU A 16 6.36 21.72 5.69
N GLU A 17 7.37 22.02 4.88
CA GLU A 17 7.22 22.31 3.44
C GLU A 17 6.56 21.14 2.70
N LYS A 18 7.03 19.91 2.94
CA LYS A 18 6.48 18.70 2.32
C LYS A 18 4.99 18.49 2.61
N TYR A 19 4.54 18.87 3.79
CA TYR A 19 3.15 18.71 4.23
C TYR A 19 2.30 19.97 4.00
N GLY A 20 2.86 21.02 3.39
CA GLY A 20 2.19 22.30 3.15
C GLY A 20 1.79 23.00 4.44
N LEU A 21 2.57 22.81 5.51
CA LEU A 21 2.41 23.51 6.77
C LEU A 21 3.23 24.81 6.73
N ASP A 22 2.80 25.78 7.51
CA ASP A 22 3.53 27.03 7.69
C ASP A 22 4.98 26.79 8.11
N GLY A 23 5.83 27.74 7.72
CA GLY A 23 7.23 27.72 8.08
C GLY A 23 7.47 27.76 9.59
N LYS A 24 8.69 27.37 9.95
CA LYS A 24 9.21 27.53 11.31
C LYS A 24 10.03 28.80 11.43
N ALA A 25 10.11 29.35 12.64
CA ALA A 25 11.11 30.37 12.94
C ALA A 25 12.51 29.73 12.91
N ASP A 26 13.50 30.45 12.37
CA ASP A 26 14.90 30.02 12.40
C ASP A 26 15.69 30.94 13.32
N MET A 27 16.38 30.36 14.29
CA MET A 27 17.21 31.09 15.25
C MET A 27 18.53 30.33 15.41
N PRO A 28 19.66 30.89 14.94
CA PRO A 28 20.96 30.29 15.17
C PRO A 28 21.22 30.11 16.66
N MET A 29 21.76 28.94 17.04
CA MET A 29 22.03 28.59 18.45
C MET A 29 22.90 29.66 19.15
N SER A 30 23.87 30.24 18.43
CA SER A 30 24.70 31.35 18.93
C SER A 30 23.90 32.61 19.28
N LYS A 31 22.88 32.95 18.47
CA LYS A 31 21.98 34.09 18.72
C LYS A 31 21.10 33.81 19.95
N LEU A 32 20.53 32.60 20.03
CA LEU A 32 19.69 32.18 21.15
C LEU A 32 20.44 32.29 22.48
N TRP A 33 21.64 31.70 22.58
CA TRP A 33 22.43 31.77 23.80
C TRP A 33 22.86 33.18 24.17
N LYS A 34 23.27 34.00 23.18
CA LYS A 34 23.61 35.41 23.42
C LYS A 34 22.44 36.18 24.03
N TYR A 35 21.24 35.97 23.51
CA TYR A 35 20.03 36.64 23.97
C TYR A 35 19.62 36.16 25.37
N TYR A 36 19.65 34.85 25.59
CA TYR A 36 19.32 34.23 26.86
C TYR A 36 20.28 34.65 27.99
N SER A 37 21.60 34.56 27.76
CA SER A 37 22.60 34.93 28.77
C SER A 37 22.49 36.40 29.16
N LYS A 38 22.32 37.31 28.18
CA LYS A 38 22.15 38.74 28.46
C LYS A 38 20.90 39.05 29.28
N ALA A 39 19.81 38.33 29.04
CA ALA A 39 18.56 38.50 29.78
C ALA A 39 18.66 37.97 31.22
N LYS A 40 19.51 36.96 31.46
CA LYS A 40 19.78 36.43 32.80
C LYS A 40 20.54 37.42 33.68
N ASP A 41 21.48 38.16 33.09
CA ASP A 41 22.37 39.04 33.85
C ASP A 41 21.73 40.38 34.22
N ARG A 42 20.94 41.01 33.34
CA ARG A 42 20.20 42.27 33.61
C ARG A 42 18.93 42.42 32.77
N ALA A 43 17.83 42.84 33.39
CA ALA A 43 16.55 43.12 32.74
C ALA A 43 16.48 44.56 32.19
N PHE A 44 16.78 44.73 30.90
CA PHE A 44 16.50 45.95 30.13
C PHE A 44 15.33 45.73 29.16
N ASP A 45 14.72 46.78 28.60
CA ASP A 45 13.64 46.62 27.61
C ASP A 45 14.11 45.88 26.33
N SER A 46 15.38 46.01 25.95
CA SER A 46 15.98 45.21 24.88
C SER A 46 16.08 43.73 25.24
N SER A 47 16.32 43.39 26.52
CA SER A 47 16.30 42.01 27.02
C SER A 47 14.89 41.41 26.93
N LYS A 48 13.83 42.19 27.21
CA LYS A 48 12.43 41.73 27.05
C LYS A 48 12.12 41.36 25.60
N LYS A 49 12.50 42.23 24.64
CA LYS A 49 12.30 41.96 23.20
C LYS A 49 13.06 40.71 22.74
N HIS A 50 14.30 40.53 23.15
CA HIS A 50 15.08 39.34 22.83
C HIS A 50 14.50 38.05 23.42
N MET A 51 14.01 38.10 24.66
CA MET A 51 13.32 36.95 25.25
C MET A 51 12.00 36.65 24.55
N HIS A 52 11.27 37.67 24.10
CA HIS A 52 10.07 37.49 23.29
C HIS A 52 10.40 36.80 21.95
N GLU A 53 11.51 37.16 21.28
CA GLU A 53 11.98 36.45 20.09
C GLU A 53 12.30 34.96 20.38
N ILE A 54 12.95 34.64 21.50
CA ILE A 54 13.23 33.26 21.90
C ILE A 54 11.93 32.49 22.17
N VAL A 55 11.01 33.08 22.93
CA VAL A 55 9.71 32.45 23.24
C VAL A 55 8.94 32.17 21.95
N ASN A 56 8.87 33.14 21.03
CA ASN A 56 8.22 32.95 19.75
C ASN A 56 8.87 31.81 18.94
N TYR A 57 10.20 31.76 18.90
CA TYR A 57 10.93 30.66 18.26
C TYR A 57 10.57 29.29 18.86
N CYS A 58 10.62 29.15 20.19
CA CYS A 58 10.31 27.89 20.88
C CYS A 58 8.84 27.47 20.70
N VAL A 59 7.90 28.42 20.81
CA VAL A 59 6.46 28.17 20.66
C VAL A 59 6.15 27.71 19.23
N ILE A 60 6.68 28.40 18.22
CA ILE A 60 6.47 28.03 16.82
C ILE A 60 7.07 26.65 16.55
N ASP A 61 8.32 26.36 16.93
CA ASP A 61 8.93 25.04 16.69
C ASP A 61 8.13 23.91 17.38
N ALA A 62 7.63 24.12 18.61
CA ALA A 62 6.78 23.15 19.31
C ALA A 62 5.42 22.94 18.63
N LEU A 63 4.73 24.04 18.27
CA LEU A 63 3.45 23.99 17.58
C LEU A 63 3.58 23.29 16.22
N ARG A 64 4.60 23.62 15.43
CA ARG A 64 4.85 22.99 14.13
C ARG A 64 5.14 21.50 14.25
N CYS A 65 5.79 21.05 15.32
CA CYS A 65 5.96 19.61 15.59
C CYS A 65 4.62 18.91 15.85
N GLN A 66 3.73 19.53 16.63
CA GLN A 66 2.40 19.00 16.92
C GLN A 66 1.53 18.95 15.66
N GLU A 67 1.50 20.03 14.88
CA GLU A 67 0.77 20.09 13.61
C GLU A 67 1.27 19.04 12.63
N LEU A 68 2.59 18.88 12.51
CA LEU A 68 3.20 17.85 11.68
C LEU A 68 2.77 16.46 12.13
N MET A 69 2.78 16.17 13.43
CA MET A 69 2.35 14.88 13.97
C MET A 69 0.88 14.57 13.63
N VAL A 70 -0.01 15.56 13.75
CA VAL A 70 -1.43 15.42 13.41
C VAL A 70 -1.61 15.25 11.90
N LYS A 71 -0.95 16.10 11.10
CA LYS A 71 -1.05 16.09 9.62
C LYS A 71 -0.49 14.81 9.01
N SER A 72 0.60 14.29 9.57
CA SER A 72 1.23 13.03 9.17
C SER A 72 0.53 11.80 9.75
N ASN A 73 -0.46 11.98 10.63
CA ASN A 73 -1.33 10.93 11.16
C ASN A 73 -0.57 9.82 11.91
N VAL A 74 0.58 10.18 12.51
CA VAL A 74 1.54 9.24 13.13
C VAL A 74 0.90 8.44 14.26
N ILE A 75 0.16 9.09 15.15
CA ILE A 75 -0.45 8.42 16.31
C ILE A 75 -1.46 7.37 15.87
N ASN A 76 -2.31 7.68 14.89
CA ASN A 76 -3.27 6.71 14.36
C ASN A 76 -2.55 5.55 13.67
N ASP A 77 -1.52 5.83 12.86
CA ASP A 77 -0.73 4.80 12.19
C ASP A 77 -0.12 3.80 13.19
N TYR A 78 0.51 4.29 14.27
CA TYR A 78 1.11 3.42 15.29
C TYR A 78 0.07 2.75 16.20
N ARG A 79 -1.06 3.40 16.49
CA ARG A 79 -2.18 2.78 17.22
C ARG A 79 -2.69 1.55 16.50
N GLU A 80 -2.88 1.62 15.18
CA GLU A 80 -3.35 0.47 14.40
C GLU A 80 -2.29 -0.65 14.35
N VAL A 81 -1.00 -0.30 14.30
CA VAL A 81 0.11 -1.28 14.41
C VAL A 81 0.09 -1.98 15.76
N ALA A 82 -0.11 -1.23 16.85
CA ALA A 82 -0.15 -1.75 18.21
C ALA A 82 -1.36 -2.69 18.41
N SER A 83 -2.53 -2.26 17.93
CA SER A 83 -3.79 -3.00 17.99
C SER A 83 -3.69 -4.35 17.29
N ILE A 84 -3.15 -4.38 16.06
CA ILE A 84 -3.01 -5.63 15.28
C ILE A 84 -2.02 -6.59 15.94
N ALA A 85 -0.93 -6.11 16.54
CA ALA A 85 0.06 -6.99 17.16
C ALA A 85 -0.20 -7.31 18.62
N HIS A 86 -1.24 -6.79 19.26
CA HIS A 86 -1.46 -6.94 20.71
C HIS A 86 -0.25 -6.46 21.55
N ILE A 87 0.31 -5.31 21.19
CA ILE A 87 1.44 -4.69 21.90
C ILE A 87 1.09 -3.28 22.38
N SER A 88 1.90 -2.72 23.27
CA SER A 88 1.73 -1.34 23.71
C SER A 88 2.00 -0.34 22.57
N LEU A 89 1.43 0.86 22.68
CA LEU A 89 1.74 1.95 21.74
C LEU A 89 3.24 2.30 21.79
N PHE A 90 3.88 2.22 22.96
CA PHE A 90 5.32 2.41 23.11
C PHE A 90 6.10 1.39 22.27
N ASP A 91 5.82 0.10 22.45
CA ASP A 91 6.49 -1.00 21.73
C ASP A 91 6.29 -0.92 20.21
N SER A 92 5.15 -0.38 19.77
CA SER A 92 4.89 -0.15 18.36
C SER A 92 5.86 0.85 17.70
N HIS A 93 6.48 1.76 18.47
CA HIS A 93 7.45 2.73 17.95
C HIS A 93 8.88 2.17 17.95
N TYR A 94 9.26 1.43 18.99
CA TYR A 94 10.66 1.06 19.21
C TYR A 94 11.04 -0.32 18.67
N TYR A 95 10.13 -1.29 18.65
CA TYR A 95 10.46 -2.61 18.12
C TYR A 95 10.43 -2.66 16.59
N ALA A 96 11.24 -3.55 16.03
CA ALA A 96 11.21 -3.86 14.61
C ALA A 96 9.89 -4.55 14.23
N ILE A 97 9.46 -4.41 12.97
CA ILE A 97 8.21 -5.01 12.49
C ILE A 97 8.16 -6.54 12.66
N GLY A 98 9.30 -7.23 12.53
CA GLY A 98 9.39 -8.68 12.68
C GLY A 98 9.02 -9.15 14.09
N THR A 99 9.42 -8.41 15.13
CA THR A 99 9.05 -8.67 16.53
C THR A 99 7.55 -8.54 16.72
N LYS A 100 6.93 -7.51 16.12
CA LYS A 100 5.48 -7.26 16.23
C LYS A 100 4.67 -8.35 15.53
N VAL A 101 5.11 -8.76 14.35
CA VAL A 101 4.51 -9.89 13.61
C VAL A 101 4.67 -11.19 14.41
N SER A 102 5.82 -11.41 15.05
CA SER A 102 6.01 -12.59 15.91
C SER A 102 5.04 -12.59 17.09
N ASN A 103 4.73 -11.44 17.68
CA ASN A 103 3.74 -11.34 18.75
C ASN A 103 2.32 -11.66 18.24
N LEU A 104 1.93 -11.11 17.08
CA LEU A 104 0.67 -11.47 16.41
C LEU A 104 0.59 -12.99 16.16
N LEU A 105 1.62 -13.58 15.58
CA LEU A 105 1.67 -15.02 15.30
C LEU A 105 1.55 -15.85 16.59
N GLY A 106 2.20 -15.43 17.67
CA GLY A 106 2.12 -16.09 18.96
C GLY A 106 0.73 -16.00 19.59
N ALA A 107 0.09 -14.83 19.54
CA ALA A 107 -1.27 -14.63 20.03
C ALA A 107 -2.29 -15.48 19.25
N GLU A 108 -2.14 -15.54 17.92
CA GLU A 108 -3.01 -16.34 17.05
C GLU A 108 -2.77 -17.85 17.20
N ALA A 109 -1.52 -18.26 17.44
CA ALA A 109 -1.21 -19.65 17.78
C ALA A 109 -1.90 -20.05 19.09
N TRP A 110 -1.78 -19.21 20.12
CA TRP A 110 -2.44 -19.42 21.41
C TRP A 110 -3.96 -19.52 21.28
N ALA A 111 -4.59 -18.62 20.52
CA ALA A 111 -6.02 -18.63 20.27
C ALA A 111 -6.52 -19.90 19.54
N GLN A 112 -5.62 -20.61 18.86
CA GLN A 112 -5.92 -21.85 18.12
C GLN A 112 -5.41 -23.11 18.82
N ASP A 113 -5.03 -23.01 20.11
CA ASP A 113 -4.47 -24.11 20.90
C ASP A 113 -3.21 -24.73 20.26
N ILE A 114 -2.38 -23.89 19.65
CA ILE A 114 -1.09 -24.26 19.06
C ILE A 114 0.03 -23.79 19.98
N LEU A 115 0.77 -24.75 20.54
CA LEU A 115 1.99 -24.45 21.27
C LEU A 115 3.10 -24.05 20.28
N TYR A 116 3.78 -22.93 20.56
CA TYR A 116 4.96 -22.50 19.82
C TYR A 116 6.12 -22.20 20.78
N THR A 117 7.34 -22.25 20.24
CA THR A 117 8.54 -21.94 21.01
C THR A 117 8.88 -20.46 20.88
N THR A 118 9.26 -19.82 21.97
CA THR A 118 9.90 -18.49 21.96
C THR A 118 11.43 -18.58 21.87
N LYS A 119 11.98 -19.79 21.95
CA LYS A 119 13.41 -20.04 21.84
C LYS A 119 13.87 -19.73 20.42
N ILE A 120 14.83 -18.82 20.33
CA ILE A 120 15.51 -18.49 19.09
C ILE A 120 16.36 -19.69 18.66
N SER A 121 16.32 -19.99 17.37
CA SER A 121 17.13 -21.08 16.80
C SER A 121 18.62 -20.75 16.93
N ASN A 122 19.42 -21.72 17.38
CA ASN A 122 20.89 -21.61 17.35
C ASN A 122 21.45 -21.68 15.91
N GLN A 123 20.61 -21.93 14.91
CA GLN A 123 20.99 -21.94 13.50
C GLN A 123 21.26 -20.50 13.04
N LYS A 124 22.54 -20.10 13.06
CA LYS A 124 22.97 -18.86 12.42
C LYS A 124 22.71 -18.95 10.91
N ALA A 125 21.94 -18.00 10.37
CA ALA A 125 21.78 -17.88 8.93
C ALA A 125 23.12 -17.45 8.29
N SER A 126 23.91 -18.42 7.82
CA SER A 126 25.21 -18.17 7.17
C SER A 126 25.14 -18.21 5.64
N GLY A 127 24.11 -18.84 5.08
CA GLY A 127 23.85 -18.91 3.65
C GLY A 127 22.80 -17.88 3.19
N LYS A 128 22.75 -17.68 1.87
CA LYS A 128 21.65 -16.98 1.19
C LYS A 128 20.82 -18.01 0.42
N PHE A 129 19.50 -17.92 0.51
CA PHE A 129 18.58 -18.60 -0.40
C PHE A 129 18.28 -17.66 -1.59
N PRO A 130 17.70 -18.16 -2.70
CA PRO A 130 17.49 -17.35 -3.89
C PRO A 130 16.55 -16.18 -3.58
N GLY A 131 17.03 -14.96 -3.82
CA GLY A 131 16.18 -13.77 -3.74
C GLY A 131 15.16 -13.71 -4.88
N ALA A 132 14.48 -12.57 -4.96
CA ALA A 132 13.57 -12.26 -6.05
C ALA A 132 14.23 -12.38 -7.43
N TYR A 133 13.39 -12.59 -8.45
CA TYR A 133 13.83 -12.63 -9.84
C TYR A 133 13.51 -11.32 -10.54
N VAL A 134 14.50 -10.79 -11.26
CA VAL A 134 14.37 -9.57 -12.06
C VAL A 134 14.60 -9.96 -13.52
N PHE A 135 13.64 -9.62 -14.39
CA PHE A 135 13.83 -9.74 -15.82
C PHE A 135 14.72 -8.59 -16.28
N PRO A 136 15.76 -8.87 -17.10
CA PRO A 136 16.62 -7.80 -17.59
C PRO A 136 15.79 -6.81 -18.40
N PRO A 137 15.96 -5.50 -18.18
CA PRO A 137 15.23 -4.49 -18.94
C PRO A 137 15.73 -4.44 -20.38
N GLU A 138 14.81 -4.31 -21.33
CA GLU A 138 15.11 -3.83 -22.67
C GLU A 138 15.51 -2.36 -22.58
N LYS A 139 16.80 -2.07 -22.78
CA LYS A 139 17.33 -0.72 -22.72
C LYS A 139 17.01 0.04 -24.01
N GLY A 140 16.47 1.24 -23.88
CA GLY A 140 16.17 2.12 -25.00
C GLY A 140 14.98 3.02 -24.69
N LEU A 141 14.71 3.93 -25.61
CA LEU A 141 13.50 4.74 -25.57
C LEU A 141 12.41 4.02 -26.36
N GLU A 142 11.38 3.56 -25.66
CA GLU A 142 10.18 3.00 -26.29
C GLU A 142 9.28 4.17 -26.70
N ASN A 143 9.18 4.45 -27.99
CA ASN A 143 8.34 5.53 -28.55
C ASN A 143 7.21 5.02 -29.45
N LYS A 144 7.13 3.71 -29.68
CA LYS A 144 6.17 3.15 -30.62
C LYS A 144 4.89 2.75 -29.92
N ARG A 145 5.00 2.00 -28.82
CA ARG A 145 3.85 1.39 -28.15
C ARG A 145 3.79 1.75 -26.66
N PRO A 146 2.59 1.92 -26.08
CA PRO A 146 2.42 2.05 -24.65
C PRO A 146 2.98 0.84 -23.90
N VAL A 147 3.65 1.10 -22.78
CA VAL A 147 4.12 0.06 -21.86
C VAL A 147 3.17 0.03 -20.68
N THR A 148 2.88 -1.14 -20.14
CA THR A 148 1.89 -1.32 -19.08
C THR A 148 2.28 -2.47 -18.16
N GLY A 149 1.88 -2.43 -16.90
CA GLY A 149 2.28 -3.42 -15.91
C GLY A 149 1.17 -4.43 -15.55
N LEU A 150 1.57 -5.67 -15.30
CA LEU A 150 0.83 -6.59 -14.44
C LEU A 150 1.64 -6.83 -13.17
N ASP A 151 1.02 -6.65 -12.00
CA ASP A 151 1.66 -6.86 -10.69
C ASP A 151 0.84 -7.82 -9.82
N PHE A 152 1.51 -8.75 -9.13
CA PHE A 152 0.85 -9.62 -8.16
C PHE A 152 0.28 -8.85 -6.96
N ARG A 153 -0.93 -9.21 -6.56
CA ARG A 153 -1.60 -8.61 -5.39
C ARG A 153 -1.01 -9.11 -4.07
N SER A 154 0.09 -8.53 -3.62
CA SER A 154 0.82 -8.96 -2.40
C SER A 154 1.39 -10.36 -2.58
N LEU A 155 2.38 -10.49 -3.49
CA LEU A 155 2.95 -11.76 -3.94
C LEU A 155 3.24 -12.76 -2.80
N TYR A 156 4.06 -12.38 -1.82
CA TYR A 156 4.48 -13.32 -0.77
C TYR A 156 3.34 -13.79 0.14
N PRO A 157 2.46 -12.90 0.67
CA PRO A 157 1.24 -13.34 1.35
C PRO A 157 0.39 -14.30 0.51
N SER A 158 0.18 -14.00 -0.78
CA SER A 158 -0.59 -14.84 -1.68
C SER A 158 0.04 -16.21 -1.88
N ILE A 159 1.36 -16.29 -2.03
CA ILE A 159 2.10 -17.56 -2.13
C ILE A 159 1.94 -18.38 -0.84
N ILE A 160 2.08 -17.74 0.32
CA ILE A 160 1.91 -18.41 1.62
C ILE A 160 0.53 -19.06 1.68
N MET A 161 -0.52 -18.31 1.36
CA MET A 161 -1.89 -18.83 1.35
C MET A 161 -2.12 -19.90 0.29
N THR A 162 -1.63 -19.70 -0.95
CA THR A 162 -1.81 -20.64 -2.07
C THR A 162 -1.19 -22.00 -1.81
N TYR A 163 0.02 -22.05 -1.26
CA TYR A 163 0.76 -23.29 -1.06
C TYR A 163 0.69 -23.82 0.37
N ASN A 164 -0.02 -23.13 1.27
CA ASN A 164 -0.13 -23.47 2.68
C ASN A 164 1.23 -23.43 3.42
N LEU A 165 2.04 -22.40 3.17
CA LEU A 165 3.38 -22.29 3.77
C LEU A 165 3.29 -21.79 5.21
N SER A 166 3.09 -22.72 6.14
CA SER A 166 3.02 -22.47 7.58
C SER A 166 3.93 -23.46 8.31
N PRO A 167 4.62 -23.08 9.40
CA PRO A 167 5.60 -23.95 10.07
C PRO A 167 5.09 -25.36 10.38
N GLU A 168 3.87 -25.47 10.88
CA GLU A 168 3.21 -26.73 11.26
C GLU A 168 2.68 -27.56 10.09
N LYS A 169 2.79 -27.05 8.86
CA LYS A 169 2.46 -27.78 7.61
C LYS A 169 3.71 -28.22 6.85
N MET A 170 4.89 -27.84 7.31
CA MET A 170 6.16 -28.18 6.68
C MET A 170 6.57 -29.61 7.00
N VAL A 171 7.08 -30.30 5.99
CA VAL A 171 7.57 -31.69 6.06
C VAL A 171 8.99 -31.71 5.51
N SER A 172 9.92 -32.36 6.21
CA SER A 172 11.35 -32.33 5.86
C SER A 172 11.97 -33.71 5.63
N THR A 173 11.25 -34.80 5.91
CA THR A 173 11.77 -36.17 5.77
C THR A 173 11.00 -36.97 4.73
N LEU A 174 11.71 -37.80 3.96
CA LEU A 174 11.09 -38.67 2.96
C LEU A 174 10.15 -39.72 3.59
N SER A 175 10.48 -40.22 4.77
CA SER A 175 9.62 -41.17 5.49
C SER A 175 8.25 -40.56 5.84
N GLU A 176 8.22 -39.29 6.22
CA GLU A 176 6.98 -38.58 6.51
C GLU A 176 6.19 -38.26 5.24
N VAL A 177 6.88 -37.87 4.16
CA VAL A 177 6.29 -37.71 2.83
C VAL A 177 5.61 -39.00 2.37
N ASP A 178 6.29 -40.14 2.47
CA ASP A 178 5.76 -41.45 2.10
C ASP A 178 4.51 -41.80 2.92
N LYS A 179 4.54 -41.54 4.23
CA LYS A 179 3.39 -41.75 5.12
C LYS A 179 2.20 -40.89 4.66
N LEU A 180 2.41 -39.59 4.45
CA LEU A 180 1.36 -38.63 4.08
C LEU A 180 0.75 -38.93 2.71
N LEU A 181 1.57 -39.31 1.73
CA LEU A 181 1.10 -39.65 0.38
C LEU A 181 0.37 -40.99 0.36
N LYS A 182 0.95 -42.04 0.94
CA LYS A 182 0.45 -43.43 0.78
C LYS A 182 -0.63 -43.79 1.79
N ARG A 183 -0.53 -43.32 3.05
CA ARG A 183 -1.44 -43.72 4.13
C ARG A 183 -2.53 -42.69 4.39
N GLU A 184 -2.22 -41.40 4.26
CA GLU A 184 -3.14 -40.31 4.62
C GLU A 184 -3.74 -39.58 3.40
N ASN A 185 -3.35 -39.98 2.18
CA ASN A 185 -3.83 -39.43 0.90
C ASN A 185 -3.78 -37.88 0.85
N LYS A 186 -2.71 -37.29 1.41
CA LYS A 186 -2.50 -35.84 1.41
C LYS A 186 -1.82 -35.40 0.12
N VAL A 187 -2.15 -34.19 -0.34
CA VAL A 187 -1.47 -33.56 -1.48
C VAL A 187 -0.35 -32.67 -0.96
N LEU A 188 0.86 -32.82 -1.51
CA LEU A 188 2.03 -32.06 -1.09
C LEU A 188 2.47 -31.08 -2.19
N TYR A 189 3.00 -29.93 -1.80
CA TYR A 189 3.77 -29.05 -2.67
C TYR A 189 5.25 -29.20 -2.34
N SER A 190 6.06 -29.51 -3.37
CA SER A 190 7.50 -29.67 -3.24
C SER A 190 8.20 -28.31 -3.27
N ILE A 191 9.17 -28.14 -2.39
CA ILE A 191 10.01 -26.94 -2.29
C ILE A 191 11.45 -27.38 -2.52
N GLU A 192 12.09 -26.78 -3.51
CA GLU A 192 13.49 -27.03 -3.80
C GLU A 192 14.24 -25.73 -4.12
N PHE A 193 15.37 -25.51 -3.44
CA PHE A 193 16.24 -24.37 -3.70
C PHE A 193 17.66 -24.62 -3.20
N LYS A 194 18.60 -23.74 -3.57
CA LYS A 194 19.97 -23.78 -3.05
C LYS A 194 20.14 -22.80 -1.89
N TYR A 195 20.74 -23.24 -0.78
CA TYR A 195 21.13 -22.41 0.36
C TYR A 195 22.64 -22.56 0.60
N GLY A 196 23.39 -21.47 0.42
CA GLY A 196 24.86 -21.53 0.52
C GLY A 196 25.47 -22.57 -0.44
N GLY A 197 24.87 -22.72 -1.64
CA GLY A 197 25.27 -23.71 -2.65
C GLY A 197 24.71 -25.13 -2.43
N LYS A 198 24.21 -25.46 -1.24
CA LYS A 198 23.67 -26.79 -0.92
C LYS A 198 22.18 -26.88 -1.27
N PRO A 199 21.71 -27.98 -1.88
CA PRO A 199 20.28 -28.16 -2.14
C PRO A 199 19.52 -28.34 -0.82
N VAL A 200 18.42 -27.62 -0.69
CA VAL A 200 17.42 -27.75 0.37
C VAL A 200 16.15 -28.28 -0.28
N ARG A 201 15.62 -29.37 0.26
CA ARG A 201 14.35 -29.96 -0.16
C ARG A 201 13.41 -30.07 1.03
N ALA A 202 12.17 -29.66 0.82
CA ALA A 202 11.10 -29.73 1.80
C ALA A 202 9.76 -29.86 1.08
N TRP A 203 8.70 -30.11 1.84
CA TRP A 203 7.34 -30.15 1.34
C TRP A 203 6.42 -29.38 2.27
N THR A 204 5.27 -28.98 1.75
CA THR A 204 4.16 -28.50 2.57
C THR A 204 2.87 -29.23 2.21
N ILE A 205 2.05 -29.51 3.22
CA ILE A 205 0.73 -30.13 3.05
C ILE A 205 -0.25 -29.10 2.50
N ARG A 206 -0.78 -29.35 1.31
CA ARG A 206 -1.77 -28.48 0.65
C ARG A 206 -3.11 -28.52 1.40
N HIS A 207 -3.70 -27.35 1.63
CA HIS A 207 -5.01 -27.24 2.28
C HIS A 207 -6.19 -27.64 1.36
N GLY A 208 -5.99 -27.71 0.03
CA GLY A 208 -7.02 -28.13 -0.91
C GLY A 208 -8.27 -27.24 -0.92
N ASN A 209 -8.12 -25.96 -0.58
CA ASN A 209 -9.21 -24.99 -0.35
C ASN A 209 -10.19 -25.36 0.78
N LYS A 210 -9.79 -26.25 1.70
CA LYS A 210 -10.57 -26.60 2.90
C LYS A 210 -10.06 -25.83 4.11
N SER A 211 -10.96 -25.10 4.79
CA SER A 211 -10.60 -24.17 5.86
C SER A 211 -10.01 -24.85 7.10
N ASP A 212 -10.42 -26.08 7.39
CA ASP A 212 -9.93 -26.93 8.48
C ASP A 212 -8.50 -27.46 8.22
N GLN A 213 -8.06 -27.46 6.95
CA GLN A 213 -6.72 -27.91 6.55
C GLN A 213 -5.73 -26.73 6.39
N GLU A 214 -6.20 -25.48 6.44
CA GLU A 214 -5.36 -24.29 6.37
C GLU A 214 -4.40 -24.23 7.57
N GLY A 215 -3.14 -23.90 7.29
CA GLY A 215 -2.16 -23.63 8.34
C GLY A 215 -2.40 -22.29 9.05
N LEU A 216 -1.73 -22.11 10.18
CA LEU A 216 -1.79 -20.91 11.01
C LEU A 216 -1.57 -19.65 10.18
N PHE A 217 -0.49 -19.61 9.41
CA PHE A 217 -0.13 -18.45 8.60
C PHE A 217 -1.19 -18.14 7.54
N THR A 218 -1.71 -19.19 6.88
CA THR A 218 -2.76 -19.07 5.87
C THR A 218 -4.03 -18.47 6.46
N LYS A 219 -4.47 -18.97 7.63
CA LYS A 219 -5.68 -18.48 8.31
C LYS A 219 -5.54 -17.01 8.70
N ILE A 220 -4.41 -16.61 9.29
CA ILE A 220 -4.18 -15.23 9.73
C ILE A 220 -4.13 -14.30 8.52
N LEU A 221 -3.36 -14.65 7.48
CA LEU A 221 -3.25 -13.82 6.27
C LEU A 221 -4.59 -13.69 5.54
N LYS A 222 -5.40 -14.75 5.49
CA LYS A 222 -6.74 -14.75 4.92
C LYS A 222 -7.66 -13.81 5.71
N ASN A 223 -7.65 -13.88 7.04
CA ASN A 223 -8.42 -12.98 7.90
C ASN A 223 -8.00 -11.51 7.69
N LEU A 224 -6.70 -11.24 7.75
CA LEU A 224 -6.13 -9.91 7.50
C LEU A 224 -6.49 -9.38 6.10
N LEU A 225 -6.43 -10.22 5.07
CA LEU A 225 -6.81 -9.84 3.71
C LEU A 225 -8.30 -9.49 3.62
N ASN A 226 -9.18 -10.26 4.26
CA ASN A 226 -10.62 -10.00 4.28
C ASN A 226 -10.92 -8.65 4.94
N ILE A 227 -10.40 -8.43 6.15
CA ILE A 227 -10.52 -7.16 6.87
C ILE A 227 -10.00 -6.00 6.01
N ARG A 228 -8.84 -6.18 5.36
CA ARG A 228 -8.26 -5.16 4.49
C ARG A 228 -9.15 -4.84 3.29
N ASN A 229 -9.80 -5.84 2.69
CA ASN A 229 -10.70 -5.64 1.56
C ASN A 229 -11.95 -4.86 1.96
N GLU A 230 -12.54 -5.18 3.12
CA GLU A 230 -13.66 -4.42 3.70
C GLU A 230 -13.29 -2.97 3.95
N LEU A 231 -12.13 -2.72 4.58
CA LEU A 231 -11.62 -1.37 4.82
C LEU A 231 -11.40 -0.61 3.50
N LYS A 232 -10.86 -1.26 2.46
CA LYS A 232 -10.68 -0.64 1.15
C LYS A 232 -12.01 -0.30 0.47
N ALA A 233 -13.05 -1.10 0.66
CA ALA A 233 -14.38 -0.80 0.16
C ALA A 233 -14.96 0.45 0.82
N GLN A 234 -14.87 0.55 2.16
CA GLN A 234 -15.28 1.74 2.91
C GLN A 234 -14.48 2.98 2.50
N LEU A 235 -13.15 2.85 2.38
CA LEU A 235 -12.26 3.93 1.93
C LEU A 235 -12.61 4.46 0.55
N LYS A 236 -13.09 3.61 -0.38
CA LYS A 236 -13.51 4.06 -1.71
C LYS A 236 -14.66 5.07 -1.62
N VAL A 237 -15.62 4.83 -0.73
CA VAL A 237 -16.76 5.73 -0.49
C VAL A 237 -16.30 7.03 0.18
N LEU A 238 -15.55 6.92 1.28
CA LEU A 238 -15.05 8.08 2.02
C LEU A 238 -14.11 8.95 1.20
N ARG A 239 -13.29 8.34 0.33
CA ARG A 239 -12.38 9.07 -0.57
C ARG A 239 -13.15 10.05 -1.45
N LYS A 240 -14.29 9.61 -2.00
CA LYS A 240 -15.13 10.46 -2.86
C LYS A 240 -15.77 11.60 -2.07
N LYS A 241 -16.35 11.29 -0.90
CA LYS A 241 -16.90 12.32 0.01
C LYS A 241 -15.85 13.37 0.36
N LYS A 242 -14.67 12.93 0.80
CA LYS A 242 -13.53 13.78 1.14
C LYS A 242 -13.06 14.63 -0.03
N GLU A 243 -12.96 14.05 -1.23
CA GLU A 243 -12.56 14.78 -2.44
C GLU A 243 -13.58 15.89 -2.77
N TYR A 244 -14.87 15.55 -2.80
CA TYR A 244 -15.92 16.49 -3.22
C TYR A 244 -16.11 17.63 -2.22
N MET A 245 -16.20 17.32 -0.92
CA MET A 245 -16.25 18.35 0.11
C MET A 245 -14.94 19.17 0.17
N GLY A 246 -13.80 18.55 -0.13
CA GLY A 246 -12.52 19.25 -0.23
C GLY A 246 -12.50 20.31 -1.33
N LYS A 247 -13.14 20.04 -2.48
CA LYS A 247 -13.30 21.05 -3.55
C LYS A 247 -14.15 22.24 -3.10
N VAL A 248 -15.24 21.97 -2.38
CA VAL A 248 -16.09 23.03 -1.79
C VAL A 248 -15.26 23.88 -0.83
N LYS A 249 -14.54 23.25 0.11
CA LYS A 249 -13.63 23.96 1.03
C LYS A 249 -12.62 24.84 0.29
N SER A 250 -11.91 24.30 -0.71
CA SER A 250 -10.92 25.09 -1.46
C SER A 250 -11.55 26.29 -2.16
N LYS A 251 -12.79 26.17 -2.64
CA LYS A 251 -13.52 27.30 -3.22
C LYS A 251 -13.87 28.37 -2.19
N MET A 252 -14.32 27.95 -1.02
CA MET A 252 -14.60 28.87 0.10
C MET A 252 -13.33 29.59 0.59
N ASP A 253 -12.22 28.87 0.74
CA ASP A 253 -10.92 29.44 1.12
C ASP A 253 -10.46 30.51 0.11
N SER A 254 -10.73 30.29 -1.18
CA SER A 254 -10.35 31.21 -2.26
C SER A 254 -11.21 32.47 -2.33
N ALA A 255 -12.44 32.41 -1.79
CA ALA A 255 -13.43 33.48 -1.89
C ALA A 255 -13.46 34.43 -0.67
N GLY A 256 -12.52 34.28 0.27
CA GLY A 256 -12.28 35.29 1.31
C GLY A 256 -13.32 35.39 2.42
N GLY A 257 -14.03 34.30 2.75
CA GLY A 257 -14.85 34.21 3.98
C GLY A 257 -16.29 34.75 3.91
N SER A 258 -16.69 35.47 2.85
CA SER A 258 -18.08 35.90 2.61
C SER A 258 -18.86 34.99 1.64
N PHE A 259 -18.35 33.81 1.36
CA PHE A 259 -18.92 32.88 0.37
C PHE A 259 -19.73 31.79 1.07
N LEU A 260 -21.04 31.74 0.84
CA LEU A 260 -21.91 30.74 1.47
C LEU A 260 -21.55 29.32 0.99
N VAL A 261 -21.71 28.33 1.88
CA VAL A 261 -21.48 26.91 1.56
C VAL A 261 -22.31 26.49 0.33
N VAL A 262 -23.55 26.96 0.24
CA VAL A 262 -24.48 26.67 -0.86
C VAL A 262 -23.95 27.18 -2.19
N ASP A 263 -23.40 28.39 -2.23
CA ASP A 263 -22.83 28.98 -3.45
C ASP A 263 -21.58 28.25 -3.90
N ALA A 264 -20.74 27.83 -2.94
CA ALA A 264 -19.59 26.98 -3.22
C ALA A 264 -19.98 25.63 -3.80
N ILE A 265 -21.05 25.01 -3.30
CA ILE A 265 -21.56 23.75 -3.83
C ILE A 265 -22.08 23.95 -5.26
N LYS A 266 -22.86 25.01 -5.52
CA LYS A 266 -23.39 25.33 -6.86
C LYS A 266 -22.25 25.55 -7.88
N ASP A 267 -21.22 26.30 -7.52
CA ASP A 267 -20.05 26.54 -8.38
C ASP A 267 -19.27 25.25 -8.67
N VAL A 268 -19.04 24.42 -7.64
CA VAL A 268 -18.35 23.14 -7.83
C VAL A 268 -19.16 22.21 -8.74
N LEU A 269 -20.49 22.14 -8.59
CA LEU A 269 -21.36 21.33 -9.44
C LEU A 269 -21.37 21.79 -10.90
N SER A 270 -21.47 23.10 -11.15
CA SER A 270 -21.51 23.67 -12.51
C SER A 270 -20.23 23.39 -13.31
N SER A 271 -19.09 23.22 -12.63
CA SER A 271 -17.80 22.90 -13.25
C SER A 271 -17.66 21.44 -13.73
N VAL A 272 -18.57 20.53 -13.36
CA VAL A 272 -18.46 19.10 -13.67
C VAL A 272 -19.21 18.74 -14.94
N LYS A 273 -18.45 18.49 -16.03
CA LYS A 273 -19.01 18.12 -17.35
C LYS A 273 -19.50 16.67 -17.47
N ASN A 274 -19.00 15.75 -16.64
CA ASN A 274 -19.35 14.33 -16.73
C ASN A 274 -20.64 14.04 -15.95
N THR A 275 -21.68 13.55 -16.63
CA THR A 275 -23.03 13.35 -16.07
C THR A 275 -23.07 12.39 -14.88
N GLU A 276 -22.34 11.27 -14.94
CA GLU A 276 -22.30 10.29 -13.83
C GLU A 276 -21.61 10.87 -12.60
N ARG A 277 -20.46 11.52 -12.80
CA ARG A 277 -19.73 12.19 -11.72
C ARG A 277 -20.54 13.35 -11.14
N HIS A 278 -21.25 14.09 -11.97
CA HIS A 278 -22.15 15.16 -11.54
C HIS A 278 -23.24 14.58 -10.64
N ALA A 279 -23.99 13.56 -11.09
CA ALA A 279 -25.04 12.93 -10.31
C ALA A 279 -24.54 12.35 -8.97
N GLU A 280 -23.37 11.70 -8.98
CA GLU A 280 -22.75 11.19 -7.75
C GLU A 280 -22.36 12.33 -6.79
N MET A 281 -21.75 13.40 -7.30
CA MET A 281 -21.33 14.54 -6.51
C MET A 281 -22.54 15.30 -5.94
N THR A 282 -23.60 15.47 -6.72
CA THR A 282 -24.89 16.04 -6.27
C THR A 282 -25.45 15.22 -5.12
N LYS A 283 -25.51 13.88 -5.24
CA LYS A 283 -26.03 13.01 -4.18
C LYS A 283 -25.26 13.14 -2.85
N ILE A 284 -23.95 13.38 -2.92
CA ILE A 284 -23.11 13.53 -1.73
C ILE A 284 -23.25 14.92 -1.11
N LEU A 285 -23.37 15.96 -1.94
CA LEU A 285 -23.40 17.35 -1.48
C LEU A 285 -24.81 17.88 -1.19
N SER A 286 -25.86 17.26 -1.72
CA SER A 286 -27.25 17.68 -1.53
C SER A 286 -27.70 17.79 -0.07
N PRO A 287 -27.21 16.98 0.89
CA PRO A 287 -27.57 17.17 2.31
C PRO A 287 -27.10 18.52 2.88
N PHE A 288 -26.13 19.17 2.25
CA PHE A 288 -25.60 20.48 2.65
C PHE A 288 -26.25 21.64 1.88
N ILE A 289 -27.18 21.33 0.96
CA ILE A 289 -28.03 22.30 0.28
C ILE A 289 -29.37 22.28 1.04
N VAL A 290 -29.56 23.19 1.99
CA VAL A 290 -30.86 23.30 2.67
C VAL A 290 -31.88 23.84 1.66
N PRO A 291 -33.12 23.31 1.60
CA PRO A 291 -34.23 24.02 0.97
C PRO A 291 -34.47 25.32 1.74
N GLU A 292 -34.79 26.41 1.06
CA GLU A 292 -34.99 27.78 1.59
C GLU A 292 -36.05 27.95 2.70
N GLU A 293 -36.58 26.88 3.31
CA GLU A 293 -37.68 26.93 4.28
C GLU A 293 -37.44 26.02 5.48
N ARG A 294 -36.57 26.46 6.40
CA ARG A 294 -36.63 26.09 7.81
C ARG A 294 -37.13 27.32 8.57
N SER A 295 -38.25 27.17 9.27
CA SER A 295 -39.00 28.27 9.92
C SER A 295 -38.24 28.99 11.04
N ASP A 296 -37.04 28.52 11.38
CA ASP A 296 -36.11 29.05 12.36
C ASP A 296 -34.93 29.84 11.75
N GLY A 297 -34.85 29.97 10.42
CA GLY A 297 -33.91 30.89 9.74
C GLY A 297 -32.41 30.56 9.92
N ALA A 298 -32.08 29.37 10.41
CA ALA A 298 -30.69 28.94 10.58
C ALA A 298 -30.17 28.29 9.28
N ASP A 299 -29.38 29.04 8.52
CA ASP A 299 -28.50 28.50 7.48
C ASP A 299 -27.66 27.35 8.05
N LEU A 300 -27.38 26.32 7.24
CA LEU A 300 -26.39 25.30 7.58
C LEU A 300 -25.05 26.04 7.78
N SER A 301 -24.62 26.15 9.04
CA SER A 301 -23.46 26.96 9.39
C SER A 301 -22.22 26.43 8.67
N TYR A 302 -21.32 27.33 8.25
CA TYR A 302 -19.96 26.97 7.84
C TYR A 302 -19.33 25.97 8.81
N ASP A 303 -19.60 26.16 10.11
CA ASP A 303 -19.09 25.31 11.18
C ASP A 303 -19.62 23.87 11.09
N ASP A 304 -20.89 23.67 10.74
CA ASP A 304 -21.48 22.34 10.58
C ASP A 304 -20.88 21.60 9.38
N PHE A 305 -20.73 22.29 8.24
CA PHE A 305 -20.05 21.75 7.07
C PHE A 305 -18.60 21.37 7.39
N MET A 306 -17.88 22.26 8.08
CA MET A 306 -16.48 22.04 8.46
C MET A 306 -16.31 20.93 9.50
N LYS A 307 -17.26 20.77 10.41
CA LYS A 307 -17.30 19.68 11.39
C LYS A 307 -17.48 18.33 10.71
N GLU A 308 -18.43 18.24 9.77
CA GLU A 308 -18.67 17.01 8.99
C GLU A 308 -17.48 16.70 8.07
N TYR A 309 -16.91 17.71 7.40
CA TYR A 309 -15.71 17.53 6.58
C TYR A 309 -14.52 17.02 7.40
N SER A 310 -14.30 17.61 8.57
CA SER A 310 -13.26 17.20 9.53
C SER A 310 -13.47 15.77 10.01
N SER A 311 -14.72 15.39 10.31
CA SER A 311 -15.11 14.03 10.69
C SER A 311 -14.78 13.01 9.59
N ILE A 312 -15.21 13.28 8.35
CA ILE A 312 -14.92 12.43 7.18
C ILE A 312 -13.41 12.31 6.94
N CYS A 313 -12.67 13.41 7.08
CA CYS A 313 -11.21 13.40 6.95
C CYS A 313 -10.56 12.51 8.00
N PHE A 314 -11.01 12.60 9.25
CA PHE A 314 -10.54 11.78 10.36
C PHE A 314 -10.85 10.29 10.13
N GLU A 315 -12.10 9.96 9.81
CA GLU A 315 -12.53 8.58 9.55
C GLU A 315 -11.75 7.97 8.39
N TYR A 316 -11.61 8.70 7.28
CA TYR A 316 -10.81 8.28 6.14
C TYR A 316 -9.35 8.00 6.55
N ASN A 317 -8.74 8.91 7.31
CA ASN A 317 -7.36 8.76 7.74
C ASN A 317 -7.20 7.54 8.67
N SER A 318 -8.12 7.32 9.61
CA SER A 318 -8.14 6.19 10.53
C SER A 318 -8.25 4.84 9.79
N LEU A 319 -9.22 4.69 8.88
CA LEU A 319 -9.37 3.46 8.09
C LEU A 319 -8.15 3.24 7.17
N ASN A 320 -7.57 4.32 6.65
CA ASN A 320 -6.37 4.23 5.82
C ASN A 320 -5.14 3.82 6.64
N SER A 321 -4.99 4.28 7.88
CA SER A 321 -3.98 3.77 8.82
C SER A 321 -4.12 2.27 9.00
N LYS A 322 -5.34 1.81 9.27
CA LYS A 322 -5.61 0.39 9.53
C LYS A 322 -5.28 -0.47 8.32
N GLN A 323 -5.71 -0.11 7.11
CA GLN A 323 -5.39 -0.90 5.92
C GLN A 323 -3.88 -0.89 5.59
N LYS A 324 -3.17 0.22 5.86
CA LYS A 324 -1.71 0.31 5.69
C LYS A 324 -0.98 -0.58 6.68
N ALA A 325 -1.39 -0.56 7.95
CA ALA A 325 -0.84 -1.43 8.98
C ALA A 325 -1.06 -2.90 8.59
N ILE A 326 -2.27 -3.30 8.20
CA ILE A 326 -2.53 -4.67 7.74
C ILE A 326 -1.62 -5.06 6.56
N LYS A 327 -1.50 -4.19 5.54
CA LYS A 327 -0.59 -4.43 4.40
C LYS A 327 0.86 -4.62 4.87
N LEU A 328 1.31 -3.81 5.83
CA LEU A 328 2.66 -3.91 6.41
C LEU A 328 2.87 -5.26 7.11
N TYR A 329 1.91 -5.69 7.94
CA TYR A 329 1.98 -6.97 8.64
C TYR A 329 2.01 -8.12 7.64
N MET A 330 1.04 -8.19 6.71
CA MET A 330 0.97 -9.25 5.70
C MET A 330 2.32 -9.43 4.97
N ASN A 331 2.90 -8.32 4.48
CA ASN A 331 4.18 -8.35 3.76
C ASN A 331 5.39 -8.73 4.63
N SER A 332 5.25 -8.69 5.95
CA SER A 332 6.34 -8.97 6.90
C SER A 332 6.34 -10.42 7.41
N PHE A 333 5.28 -11.21 7.17
CA PHE A 333 5.19 -12.62 7.59
C PHE A 333 6.35 -13.46 7.05
N TYR A 334 6.59 -13.34 5.74
CA TYR A 334 7.72 -14.01 5.09
C TYR A 334 9.06 -13.60 5.73
N GLY A 335 9.26 -12.31 6.02
CA GLY A 335 10.49 -11.80 6.63
C GLY A 335 10.80 -12.44 7.99
N VAL A 336 9.77 -12.64 8.81
CA VAL A 336 9.89 -13.31 10.12
C VAL A 336 10.38 -14.75 9.98
N THR A 337 10.02 -15.47 8.91
CA THR A 337 10.50 -16.85 8.71
C THR A 337 11.93 -16.95 8.21
N GLY A 338 12.46 -15.88 7.61
CA GLY A 338 13.82 -15.81 7.08
C GLY A 338 14.86 -15.26 8.07
N GLN A 339 14.41 -14.69 9.19
CA GLN A 339 15.25 -14.09 10.23
C GLN A 339 15.65 -15.14 11.27
N SER A 340 16.95 -15.46 11.41
CA SER A 340 17.42 -16.51 12.33
C SER A 340 17.17 -16.20 13.80
N ASP A 341 17.01 -14.93 14.15
CA ASP A 341 16.65 -14.44 15.48
C ASP A 341 15.14 -14.50 15.76
N SER A 342 14.33 -14.92 14.80
CA SER A 342 12.90 -15.12 14.97
C SER A 342 12.57 -16.48 15.59
N PRO A 343 11.62 -16.56 16.54
CA PRO A 343 11.08 -17.83 17.03
C PRO A 343 10.38 -18.67 15.94
N PHE A 344 9.93 -18.02 14.85
CA PHE A 344 9.30 -18.67 13.70
C PHE A 344 10.27 -18.90 12.53
N TYR A 345 11.59 -18.82 12.77
CA TYR A 345 12.60 -19.06 11.74
C TYR A 345 12.42 -20.46 11.12
N THR A 346 12.13 -20.50 9.82
CA THR A 346 11.96 -21.73 9.06
C THR A 346 12.56 -21.54 7.68
N LEU A 347 13.82 -21.94 7.51
CA LEU A 347 14.58 -21.75 6.27
C LEU A 347 13.84 -22.29 5.03
N ALA A 348 13.27 -23.48 5.12
CA ALA A 348 12.53 -24.11 4.03
C ALA A 348 11.27 -23.33 3.64
N LEU A 349 10.60 -22.69 4.60
CA LEU A 349 9.43 -21.87 4.37
C LEU A 349 9.84 -20.56 3.67
N ALA A 350 10.85 -19.85 4.20
CA ALA A 350 11.37 -18.63 3.61
C ALA A 350 11.84 -18.86 2.16
N GLY A 351 12.73 -19.83 1.96
CA GLY A 351 13.21 -20.18 0.63
C GLY A 351 12.10 -20.67 -0.29
N GLY A 352 11.11 -21.40 0.25
CA GLY A 352 9.92 -21.84 -0.47
C GLY A 352 9.06 -20.69 -0.99
N VAL A 353 8.84 -19.65 -0.17
CA VAL A 353 8.11 -18.45 -0.60
C VAL A 353 8.83 -17.76 -1.77
N THR A 354 10.14 -17.56 -1.65
CA THR A 354 10.91 -16.90 -2.72
C THR A 354 10.99 -17.74 -3.98
N SER A 355 11.22 -19.05 -3.87
CA SER A 355 11.28 -19.94 -5.04
C SER A 355 9.94 -20.01 -5.77
N ALA A 356 8.84 -20.18 -5.03
CA ALA A 356 7.50 -20.14 -5.60
C ALA A 356 7.20 -18.80 -6.31
N GLY A 357 7.68 -17.67 -5.77
CA GLY A 357 7.55 -16.36 -6.42
C GLY A 357 8.26 -16.32 -7.77
N ARG A 358 9.51 -16.79 -7.82
CA ARG A 358 10.30 -16.86 -9.05
C ARG A 358 9.67 -17.81 -10.08
N GLU A 359 9.13 -18.94 -9.64
CA GLU A 359 8.45 -19.91 -10.49
C GLU A 359 7.19 -19.29 -11.11
N ASN A 360 6.33 -18.68 -10.29
CA ASN A 360 5.06 -18.13 -10.75
C ASN A 360 5.24 -16.94 -11.69
N ILE A 361 6.16 -16.00 -11.41
CA ILE A 361 6.41 -14.87 -12.33
C ILE A 361 6.96 -15.35 -13.68
N LYS A 362 7.79 -16.39 -13.70
CA LYS A 362 8.28 -17.01 -14.94
C LYS A 362 7.18 -17.72 -15.71
N LEU A 363 6.29 -18.44 -15.03
CA LEU A 363 5.12 -19.08 -15.64
C LEU A 363 4.20 -18.04 -16.29
N VAL A 364 3.95 -16.91 -15.63
CA VAL A 364 3.19 -15.80 -16.21
C VAL A 364 3.93 -15.22 -17.41
N ALA A 365 5.23 -14.96 -17.30
CA ALA A 365 6.04 -14.42 -18.39
C ALA A 365 5.98 -15.31 -19.64
N GLU A 366 6.04 -16.63 -19.47
CA GLU A 366 5.87 -17.58 -20.57
C GLU A 366 4.46 -17.55 -21.16
N PHE A 367 3.43 -17.45 -20.31
CA PHE A 367 2.04 -17.38 -20.74
C PHE A 367 1.76 -16.12 -21.59
N VAL A 368 2.22 -14.95 -21.13
CA VAL A 368 1.99 -13.69 -21.86
C VAL A 368 2.81 -13.62 -23.16
N LYS A 369 4.03 -14.17 -23.17
CA LYS A 369 4.84 -14.29 -24.40
C LYS A 369 4.15 -15.17 -25.45
N LYS A 370 3.57 -16.31 -25.03
CA LYS A 370 2.81 -17.20 -25.94
C LYS A 370 1.56 -16.53 -26.53
N LYS A 371 1.06 -15.47 -25.88
CA LYS A 371 -0.06 -14.65 -26.37
C LYS A 371 0.39 -13.49 -27.28
N GLY A 372 1.70 -13.37 -27.56
CA GLY A 372 2.26 -12.34 -28.43
C GLY A 372 2.62 -11.02 -27.73
N PHE A 373 2.51 -10.94 -26.40
CA PHE A 373 2.92 -9.74 -25.67
C PHE A 373 4.44 -9.66 -25.54
N GLY A 374 4.98 -8.47 -25.76
CA GLY A 374 6.38 -8.17 -25.48
C GLY A 374 6.60 -7.99 -23.96
N ILE A 375 7.76 -8.38 -23.45
CA ILE A 375 8.17 -8.12 -22.05
C ILE A 375 9.34 -7.16 -22.06
N LYS A 376 9.12 -5.94 -21.59
CA LYS A 376 10.14 -4.88 -21.54
C LYS A 376 10.97 -4.94 -20.27
N TYR A 377 10.34 -5.28 -19.15
CA TYR A 377 10.99 -5.37 -17.84
C TYR A 377 10.15 -6.23 -16.90
N GLY A 378 10.71 -6.61 -15.76
CA GLY A 378 9.95 -7.20 -14.67
C GLY A 378 10.75 -7.18 -13.38
N ASP A 379 10.14 -6.71 -12.31
CA ASP A 379 10.76 -6.68 -10.98
C ASP A 379 9.93 -7.54 -10.03
N THR A 380 10.46 -8.69 -9.65
CA THR A 380 9.95 -9.54 -8.56
C THR A 380 8.51 -10.06 -8.73
N ASP A 381 7.53 -9.16 -8.56
CA ASP A 381 6.10 -9.35 -8.63
C ASP A 381 5.43 -8.70 -9.85
N SER A 382 6.16 -7.88 -10.60
CA SER A 382 5.64 -7.15 -11.76
C SER A 382 6.24 -7.59 -13.10
N LEU A 383 5.45 -7.45 -14.17
CA LEU A 383 5.87 -7.56 -15.57
C LEU A 383 5.39 -6.34 -16.35
N TYR A 384 6.32 -5.67 -17.02
CA TYR A 384 6.07 -4.54 -17.91
C TYR A 384 6.01 -5.05 -19.34
N LEU A 385 4.85 -4.84 -19.97
CA LEU A 385 4.43 -5.47 -21.20
C LEU A 385 4.11 -4.45 -22.28
N THR A 386 4.23 -4.87 -23.54
CA THR A 386 3.66 -4.18 -24.70
C THR A 386 2.66 -5.10 -25.40
N CYS A 387 1.52 -4.56 -25.81
CA CYS A 387 0.54 -5.32 -26.59
C CYS A 387 1.10 -5.69 -27.98
N PRO A 388 0.58 -6.77 -28.60
CA PRO A 388 0.89 -7.10 -29.99
C PRO A 388 0.59 -5.94 -30.94
N ASP A 389 1.42 -5.75 -31.97
CA ASP A 389 1.22 -4.68 -32.97
C ASP A 389 -0.13 -4.77 -33.67
N SER A 390 -0.66 -5.99 -33.87
CA SER A 390 -1.97 -6.23 -34.47
C SER A 390 -3.13 -5.56 -33.72
N CYS A 391 -2.96 -5.23 -32.44
CA CYS A 391 -3.97 -4.49 -31.68
C CYS A 391 -4.16 -3.06 -32.17
N TYR A 392 -3.15 -2.49 -32.82
CA TYR A 392 -3.10 -1.07 -33.17
C TYR A 392 -3.27 -0.80 -34.68
N GLU A 393 -3.34 -1.83 -35.53
CA GLU A 393 -3.39 -1.68 -37.00
C GLU A 393 -4.43 -0.67 -37.48
N LYS A 394 -5.66 -0.71 -36.93
CA LYS A 394 -6.73 0.24 -37.30
C LYS A 394 -6.38 1.68 -36.90
N CYS A 395 -5.81 1.86 -35.72
CA CYS A 395 -5.39 3.15 -35.19
C CYS A 395 -4.22 3.71 -36.01
N ASP A 396 -3.23 2.86 -36.30
CA ASP A 396 -2.06 3.20 -37.12
C ASP A 396 -2.45 3.57 -38.55
N LEU A 397 -3.39 2.85 -39.17
CA LEU A 397 -3.91 3.18 -40.50
C LEU A 397 -4.67 4.51 -40.52
N ALA A 398 -5.47 4.80 -39.49
CA ALA A 398 -6.21 6.06 -39.39
C ALA A 398 -5.28 7.30 -39.26
N TYR A 399 -4.10 7.12 -38.67
CA TYR A 399 -3.09 8.17 -38.53
C TYR A 399 -2.14 8.26 -39.73
N ASN A 400 -1.55 7.13 -40.15
CA ASN A 400 -0.48 7.06 -41.16
C ASN A 400 -0.97 6.85 -42.61
N GLY A 401 -2.20 6.38 -42.83
CA GLY A 401 -2.75 5.97 -44.14
C GLY A 401 -3.03 7.10 -45.15
N GLY A 402 -2.40 8.27 -45.00
CA GLY A 402 -2.40 9.33 -46.01
C GLY A 402 -3.58 10.32 -45.99
N LYS A 403 -4.51 10.22 -45.02
CA LYS A 403 -5.60 11.21 -44.85
C LYS A 403 -5.60 11.96 -43.52
N GLY A 404 -4.74 11.60 -42.56
CA GLY A 404 -4.63 12.30 -41.26
C GLY A 404 -5.99 12.53 -40.59
N THR A 405 -6.89 11.54 -40.64
CA THR A 405 -8.29 11.69 -40.22
C THR A 405 -8.47 11.92 -38.73
N ILE A 406 -7.43 11.63 -37.94
CA ILE A 406 -7.39 11.88 -36.51
C ILE A 406 -6.14 12.69 -36.15
N SER A 407 -6.28 13.61 -35.22
CA SER A 407 -5.18 14.39 -34.66
C SER A 407 -4.20 13.49 -33.89
N LYS A 408 -3.00 14.01 -33.65
CA LYS A 408 -1.99 13.32 -32.82
C LYS A 408 -2.55 12.99 -31.42
N LEU A 409 -3.32 13.89 -30.82
CA LEU A 409 -3.92 13.67 -29.50
C LEU A 409 -4.95 12.53 -29.54
N GLU A 410 -5.79 12.49 -30.57
CA GLU A 410 -6.77 11.42 -30.76
C GLU A 410 -6.10 10.07 -31.00
N TYR A 411 -5.06 10.00 -31.84
CA TYR A 411 -4.27 8.79 -32.06
C TYR A 411 -3.73 8.21 -30.75
N TRP A 412 -3.09 9.04 -29.93
CA TRP A 412 -2.52 8.59 -28.67
C TRP A 412 -3.57 8.24 -27.62
N THR A 413 -4.70 8.96 -27.60
CA THR A 413 -5.84 8.64 -26.73
C THR A 413 -6.41 7.26 -27.08
N GLU A 414 -6.55 6.97 -28.37
CA GLU A 414 -7.04 5.69 -28.87
C GLU A 414 -6.05 4.55 -28.55
N MET A 415 -4.74 4.77 -28.74
CA MET A 415 -3.68 3.82 -28.37
C MET A 415 -3.76 3.42 -26.88
N VAL A 416 -3.93 4.38 -25.99
CA VAL A 416 -4.08 4.12 -24.54
C VAL A 416 -5.37 3.35 -24.27
N THR A 417 -6.48 3.74 -24.89
CA THR A 417 -7.79 3.10 -24.72
C THR A 417 -7.75 1.63 -25.15
N ILE A 418 -7.19 1.34 -26.33
CA ILE A 418 -6.96 -0.03 -26.82
C ILE A 418 -6.10 -0.82 -25.83
N THR A 419 -5.00 -0.23 -25.37
CA THR A 419 -4.07 -0.87 -24.43
C THR A 419 -4.79 -1.27 -23.14
N MET A 420 -5.58 -0.37 -22.55
CA MET A 420 -6.33 -0.65 -21.32
C MET A 420 -7.31 -1.82 -21.51
N GLY A 421 -8.05 -1.86 -22.62
CA GLY A 421 -9.01 -2.93 -22.90
C GLY A 421 -8.34 -4.30 -23.12
N VAL A 422 -7.25 -4.32 -23.90
CA VAL A 422 -6.47 -5.55 -24.17
C VAL A 422 -5.84 -6.10 -22.87
N MET A 423 -5.30 -5.20 -22.05
CA MET A 423 -4.67 -5.59 -20.79
C MET A 423 -5.65 -6.08 -19.73
N GLU A 424 -6.85 -5.50 -19.66
CA GLU A 424 -7.90 -6.03 -18.79
C GLU A 424 -8.25 -7.48 -19.14
N LYS A 425 -8.38 -7.77 -20.44
CA LYS A 425 -8.61 -9.14 -20.92
C LYS A 425 -7.42 -10.06 -20.57
N LEU A 426 -6.18 -9.62 -20.83
CA LEU A 426 -4.98 -10.39 -20.49
C LEU A 426 -4.92 -10.71 -19.00
N ARG A 427 -5.17 -9.72 -18.13
CA ARG A 427 -5.21 -9.90 -16.67
C ARG A 427 -6.18 -11.02 -16.27
N ASN A 428 -7.38 -11.04 -16.84
CA ASN A 428 -8.39 -12.06 -16.54
C ASN A 428 -7.94 -13.45 -17.01
N GLU A 429 -7.31 -13.54 -18.18
CA GLU A 429 -6.74 -14.78 -18.70
C GLU A 429 -5.59 -15.29 -17.83
N VAL A 430 -4.67 -14.41 -17.41
CA VAL A 430 -3.55 -14.73 -16.49
C VAL A 430 -4.09 -15.24 -15.15
N ASN A 431 -5.08 -14.57 -14.57
CA ASN A 431 -5.67 -15.00 -13.31
C ASN A 431 -6.39 -16.35 -13.43
N SER A 432 -7.05 -16.61 -14.56
CA SER A 432 -7.66 -17.91 -14.84
C SER A 432 -6.60 -19.01 -14.98
N PHE A 433 -5.51 -18.72 -15.70
CA PHE A 433 -4.37 -19.62 -15.83
C PHE A 433 -3.73 -19.96 -14.48
N LEU A 434 -3.47 -18.95 -13.63
CA LEU A 434 -2.91 -19.13 -12.29
C LEU A 434 -3.82 -19.97 -11.40
N ARG A 435 -5.14 -19.74 -11.44
CA ARG A 435 -6.12 -20.53 -10.68
C ARG A 435 -6.09 -22.01 -11.07
N LEU A 436 -6.01 -22.30 -12.37
CA LEU A 436 -5.91 -23.67 -12.88
C LEU A 436 -4.59 -24.34 -12.47
N LYS A 437 -3.47 -23.62 -12.59
CA LYS A 437 -2.14 -24.15 -12.26
C LYS A 437 -1.93 -24.39 -10.79
N THR A 438 -2.34 -23.44 -9.97
CA THR A 438 -2.15 -23.49 -8.52
C THR A 438 -3.28 -24.19 -7.79
N ARG A 439 -4.43 -24.44 -8.43
CA ARG A 439 -5.66 -24.94 -7.80
C ARG A 439 -6.11 -24.11 -6.60
N SER A 440 -5.86 -22.79 -6.64
CA SER A 440 -6.14 -21.84 -5.57
C SER A 440 -6.52 -20.47 -6.16
N GLY A 441 -7.33 -19.70 -5.43
CA GLY A 441 -7.74 -18.34 -5.81
C GLY A 441 -6.89 -17.22 -5.21
N TYR A 442 -5.91 -17.52 -4.36
CA TYR A 442 -5.18 -16.48 -3.61
C TYR A 442 -4.11 -15.75 -4.44
N LEU A 443 -3.61 -16.37 -5.50
CA LEU A 443 -2.57 -15.81 -6.35
C LEU A 443 -3.18 -15.16 -7.59
N GLU A 444 -3.18 -13.82 -7.61
CA GLU A 444 -3.77 -13.01 -8.67
C GLU A 444 -2.88 -11.82 -9.01
N MET A 445 -2.94 -11.40 -10.28
CA MET A 445 -2.33 -10.17 -10.76
C MET A 445 -3.39 -9.07 -10.95
N ALA A 446 -2.96 -7.85 -10.67
CA ALA A 446 -3.66 -6.61 -10.94
C ALA A 446 -3.04 -5.91 -12.14
N TYR A 447 -3.86 -5.09 -12.78
CA TYR A 447 -3.42 -4.15 -13.78
C TYR A 447 -2.73 -2.96 -13.10
N GLU A 448 -1.56 -2.59 -13.59
CA GLU A 448 -0.86 -1.34 -13.26
C GLU A 448 -1.04 -0.32 -14.38
N GLU A 449 -0.74 0.94 -14.06
CA GLU A 449 -0.88 2.09 -14.95
C GLU A 449 -0.31 1.88 -16.37
N VAL A 450 -0.86 2.63 -17.33
CA VAL A 450 -0.25 2.74 -18.66
C VAL A 450 0.89 3.75 -18.56
N LEU A 451 2.10 3.29 -18.79
CA LEU A 451 3.25 4.15 -19.05
C LEU A 451 3.22 4.57 -20.51
N PHE A 452 2.97 5.85 -20.69
CA PHE A 452 2.89 6.46 -22.01
C PHE A 452 4.29 6.87 -22.49
N PRO A 453 4.66 6.57 -23.75
CA PRO A 453 5.90 7.05 -24.33
C PRO A 453 5.85 8.58 -24.45
N VAL A 454 6.67 9.30 -23.67
CA VAL A 454 6.83 10.76 -23.77
C VAL A 454 7.80 11.12 -24.88
#